data_AF-A0AA42DKV5-F1
#
_entry.id   AF-A0AA42DKV5-F1
#
_cell.length_a   1.000
_cell.length_b   1.000
_cell.length_c   1.000
_cell.angle_alpha   90.00
_cell.angle_beta   90.00
_cell.angle_gamma   90.00
#
_symmetry.space_group_name_H-M   'P 1'
#
loop_
_entity.id
_entity.type
_entity.pdbx_description
1 polymer ?
#
loop_
_entity_poly.entity_id
_entity_poly.type
_entity_poly.pdbx_seq_one_letter_code
_entity_poly.pdbx_strand_id
1 'polypeptide(L)'
;MFKEYKNQSETLLELLRAYCQCEEGKDKASKEALSKYLNEQDMEFVKWVQVVIHLGCNPQEGTPEEVYSKTMQAFNLLKGWRPQEIEVRNMIIKNPLDQYFIKGLKVLGLSE
;
A
#
# COMPACT_ATOMS: atom_id res chain seq x y z
N MET A 1 13.09 3.10 -10.94
CA MET A 1 12.75 3.56 -9.57
C MET A 1 12.08 2.45 -8.76
N PHE A 2 11.07 1.75 -9.27
CA PHE A 2 10.27 0.80 -8.47
C PHE A 2 10.83 -0.62 -8.25
N LYS A 3 12.00 -0.97 -8.80
CA LYS A 3 12.57 -2.33 -8.66
C LYS A 3 13.10 -2.62 -7.25
N GLU A 4 13.32 -1.58 -6.45
CA GLU A 4 13.90 -1.66 -5.11
C GLU A 4 13.01 -2.38 -4.10
N TYR A 5 11.70 -2.38 -4.32
CA TYR A 5 10.72 -2.93 -3.40
C TYR A 5 10.14 -4.28 -3.82
N LYS A 6 10.78 -4.98 -4.77
CA LYS A 6 10.22 -6.23 -5.33
C LYS A 6 10.01 -7.31 -4.26
N ASN A 7 11.01 -7.58 -3.44
CA ASN A 7 10.90 -8.62 -2.41
C ASN A 7 9.90 -8.21 -1.32
N GLN A 8 9.91 -6.93 -0.94
CA GLN A 8 8.99 -6.39 0.05
C GLN A 8 7.53 -6.42 -0.45
N SER A 9 7.30 -6.14 -1.73
CA SER A 9 5.95 -6.14 -2.31
C SER A 9 5.37 -7.56 -2.44
N GLU A 10 6.20 -8.57 -2.71
CA GLU A 10 5.80 -9.98 -2.70
C GLU A 10 5.35 -10.42 -1.30
N THR A 11 6.18 -10.18 -0.27
CA THR A 11 5.82 -10.49 1.13
C THR A 11 4.58 -9.72 1.58
N LEU A 12 4.49 -8.44 1.24
CA LEU A 12 3.31 -7.62 1.55
C LEU A 12 2.05 -8.18 0.91
N LEU A 13 2.11 -8.64 -0.35
CA LEU A 13 0.96 -9.18 -1.05
C LEU A 13 0.42 -10.45 -0.38
N GLU A 14 1.32 -11.33 0.11
CA GLU A 14 0.91 -12.51 0.88
C GLU A 14 0.19 -12.12 2.18
N LEU A 15 0.74 -11.14 2.91
CA LEU A 15 0.14 -10.63 4.15
C LEU A 15 -1.21 -9.94 3.89
N LEU A 16 -1.33 -9.17 2.81
CA LEU A 16 -2.57 -8.53 2.39
C LEU A 16 -3.64 -9.56 2.02
N ARG A 17 -3.27 -10.61 1.28
CA ARG A 17 -4.19 -11.70 0.94
C ARG A 17 -4.67 -12.44 2.18
N ALA A 18 -3.76 -12.77 3.10
CA ALA A 18 -4.14 -13.40 4.37
C ALA A 18 -5.11 -12.50 5.17
N TYR A 19 -4.81 -11.20 5.24
CA TYR A 19 -5.67 -10.22 5.90
C TYR A 19 -7.05 -10.08 5.24
N CYS A 20 -7.14 -10.12 3.90
CA CYS A 20 -8.39 -9.96 3.16
C CYS A 20 -9.20 -11.25 3.00
N GLN A 21 -8.59 -12.44 3.12
CA GLN A 21 -9.26 -13.74 3.06
C GLN A 21 -10.00 -14.10 4.36
N CYS A 22 -9.60 -13.53 5.49
CA CYS A 22 -10.31 -13.70 6.75
C CYS A 22 -11.55 -12.79 6.78
N GLU A 23 -12.72 -13.35 7.12
CA GLU A 23 -13.96 -12.58 7.31
C GLU A 23 -13.70 -11.30 8.13
N GLU A 24 -14.07 -10.16 7.55
CA GLU A 24 -14.01 -8.79 8.10
C GLU A 24 -13.37 -8.67 9.50
N GLY A 25 -12.03 -8.64 9.53
CA GLY A 25 -11.28 -8.15 10.70
C GLY A 25 -11.38 -9.01 11.97
N LYS A 26 -11.81 -10.28 11.90
CA LYS A 26 -11.84 -11.17 13.08
C LYS A 26 -10.56 -11.94 13.33
N ASP A 27 -9.71 -12.13 12.33
CA ASP A 27 -8.40 -12.72 12.57
C ASP A 27 -7.40 -11.65 13.02
N LYS A 28 -7.32 -11.49 14.35
CA LYS A 28 -6.37 -10.61 15.00
C LYS A 28 -4.92 -10.91 14.57
N ALA A 29 -4.61 -12.18 14.26
CA ALA A 29 -3.25 -12.60 13.92
C ALA A 29 -2.80 -12.05 12.56
N SER A 30 -3.58 -12.17 11.49
CA SER A 30 -3.24 -11.59 10.18
C SER A 30 -3.12 -10.07 10.22
N LYS A 31 -4.02 -9.40 10.96
CA LYS A 31 -3.92 -7.94 11.16
C LYS A 31 -2.64 -7.54 11.89
N GLU A 32 -2.28 -8.26 12.96
CA GLU A 32 -1.05 -8.01 13.71
C GLU A 32 0.19 -8.31 12.88
N ALA A 33 0.18 -9.39 12.08
CA ALA A 33 1.27 -9.73 11.18
C ALA A 33 1.51 -8.64 10.11
N LEU A 34 0.44 -8.19 9.45
CA LEU A 34 0.50 -7.11 8.46
C LEU A 34 0.97 -5.79 9.10
N SER A 35 0.40 -5.43 10.25
CA SER A 35 0.78 -4.21 10.97
C SER A 35 2.23 -4.26 11.44
N LYS A 36 2.69 -5.39 11.97
CA LYS A 36 4.07 -5.57 12.41
C LYS A 36 5.02 -5.43 11.23
N TYR A 37 4.76 -6.15 10.14
CA TYR A 37 5.59 -6.10 8.93
C TYR A 37 5.77 -4.67 8.43
N LEU A 38 4.67 -3.92 8.27
CA LEU A 38 4.70 -2.54 7.80
C LEU A 38 5.39 -1.57 8.76
N ASN A 39 5.31 -1.80 10.07
CA ASN A 39 6.01 -0.98 11.07
C ASN A 39 7.52 -1.29 11.15
N GLU A 40 7.98 -2.46 10.68
CA GLU A 40 9.39 -2.81 10.60
C GLU A 40 10.06 -2.27 9.32
N GLN A 41 9.27 -1.81 8.34
CA GLN A 41 9.80 -1.18 7.14
C GLN A 41 10.18 0.29 7.40
N ASP A 42 10.98 0.85 6.50
CA ASP A 42 11.23 2.28 6.48
C ASP A 42 9.99 3.07 6.02
N MET A 43 9.99 4.35 6.37
CA MET A 43 8.86 5.23 6.07
C MET A 43 8.68 5.44 4.55
N GLU A 44 9.74 5.37 3.74
CA GLU A 44 9.61 5.55 2.28
C GLU A 44 8.83 4.40 1.66
N PHE A 45 9.06 3.17 2.11
CA PHE A 45 8.27 2.01 1.71
C PHE A 45 6.82 2.16 2.14
N VAL A 46 6.54 2.58 3.39
CA VAL A 46 5.16 2.77 3.88
C VAL A 46 4.42 3.81 3.03
N LYS A 47 5.08 4.93 2.69
CA LYS A 47 4.53 5.94 1.78
C LYS A 47 4.24 5.36 0.39
N TRP A 48 5.20 4.61 -0.16
CA TRP A 48 5.06 3.97 -1.46
C TRP A 48 3.85 3.02 -1.48
N VAL A 49 3.70 2.15 -0.48
CA VAL A 49 2.55 1.25 -0.36
C VAL A 49 1.23 2.02 -0.33
N GLN A 50 1.16 3.08 0.48
CA GLN A 50 -0.06 3.87 0.62
C GLN A 50 -0.44 4.58 -0.69
N VAL A 51 0.54 5.03 -1.48
CA VAL A 51 0.32 5.58 -2.83
C VAL A 51 -0.16 4.49 -3.79
N VAL A 52 0.45 3.30 -3.77
CA VAL A 52 0.04 2.17 -4.63
C VAL A 52 -1.40 1.77 -4.35
N ILE A 53 -1.77 1.58 -3.08
CA ILE A 53 -3.15 1.25 -2.68
C ILE A 53 -4.11 2.37 -3.11
N HIS A 54 -3.73 3.64 -2.97
CA HIS A 54 -4.55 4.76 -3.40
C HIS A 54 -4.82 4.72 -4.91
N LEU A 55 -3.79 4.50 -5.73
CA LEU A 55 -3.90 4.40 -7.18
C LEU A 55 -4.78 3.24 -7.63
N GLY A 56 -4.73 2.09 -6.94
CA GLY A 56 -5.62 0.98 -7.27
C GLY A 56 -7.06 1.16 -6.82
N CYS A 57 -7.32 2.01 -5.83
CA CYS A 57 -8.66 2.40 -5.39
C CYS A 57 -9.25 3.53 -6.27
N ASN A 58 -8.41 4.46 -6.70
CA ASN A 58 -8.78 5.62 -7.52
C ASN A 58 -7.77 5.81 -8.66
N PRO A 59 -7.92 5.02 -9.75
CA PRO A 59 -6.98 5.06 -10.86
C PRO A 59 -6.99 6.44 -11.53
N GLN A 60 -5.80 6.91 -11.88
CA GLN A 60 -5.61 8.18 -12.59
C GLN A 60 -5.08 7.91 -14.00
N GLU A 61 -5.41 8.80 -14.93
CA GLU A 61 -4.86 8.76 -16.29
C GLU A 61 -3.47 9.41 -16.33
N GLY A 62 -2.58 8.85 -17.15
CA GLY A 62 -1.22 9.34 -17.36
C GLY A 62 -0.19 8.22 -17.42
N THR A 63 1.08 8.57 -17.56
CA THR A 63 2.17 7.59 -17.45
C THR A 63 2.36 7.15 -15.99
N PRO A 64 2.84 5.91 -15.73
CA PRO A 64 3.15 5.42 -14.38
C PRO A 64 3.93 6.41 -13.50
N GLU A 65 4.96 7.04 -14.06
CA GLU A 65 5.81 8.00 -13.36
C GLU A 65 5.04 9.27 -12.99
N GLU A 66 4.22 9.79 -13.90
CA GLU A 66 3.42 11.00 -13.68
C GLU A 66 2.35 10.76 -12.62
N VAL A 67 1.61 9.65 -12.71
CA VAL A 67 0.54 9.36 -11.74
C VAL A 67 1.13 9.12 -10.36
N TYR A 68 2.24 8.37 -10.26
CA TYR A 68 2.94 8.18 -8.99
C TYR A 68 3.41 9.51 -8.40
N SER A 69 4.12 10.32 -9.18
CA SER A 69 4.67 11.59 -8.71
C SER A 69 3.56 12.56 -8.26
N LYS A 70 2.48 12.68 -9.05
CA LYS A 70 1.33 13.53 -8.70
C LYS A 70 0.66 13.07 -7.42
N THR A 71 0.41 11.76 -7.27
CA THR A 71 -0.19 11.22 -6.05
C THR A 71 0.73 11.40 -4.84
N MET A 72 2.02 11.10 -4.96
CA MET A 72 3.00 11.29 -3.88
C MET A 72 3.07 12.76 -3.45
N GLN A 73 3.12 13.70 -4.41
CA GLN A 73 3.07 15.14 -4.12
C GLN A 73 1.78 15.56 -3.43
N ALA A 74 0.63 15.04 -3.87
CA ALA A 74 -0.65 15.33 -3.22
C ALA A 74 -0.66 14.87 -1.75
N PHE A 75 -0.10 13.70 -1.44
CA PHE A 75 0.04 13.23 -0.06
C PHE A 75 1.02 14.11 0.74
N ASN A 76 2.17 14.47 0.16
CA ASN A 76 3.14 15.37 0.78
C ASN A 76 2.53 16.73 1.14
N LEU A 77 1.74 17.32 0.24
CA LEU A 77 1.24 18.70 0.36
C LEU A 77 -0.09 18.81 1.11
N LEU A 78 -1.05 17.91 0.86
CA LEU A 78 -2.41 18.04 1.37
C LEU A 78 -2.65 17.35 2.70
N LYS A 79 -1.94 16.24 2.96
CA LYS A 79 -2.12 15.45 4.19
C LYS A 79 -0.94 15.57 5.15
N GLY A 80 0.26 15.78 4.60
CA GLY A 80 1.49 15.50 5.33
C GLY A 80 1.57 14.01 5.70
N TRP A 81 2.75 13.58 6.13
CA TRP A 81 2.92 12.21 6.65
C TRP A 81 2.83 12.25 8.17
N ARG A 82 1.92 11.45 8.72
CA ARG A 82 1.85 11.24 10.16
C ARG A 82 2.95 10.26 10.59
N PRO A 83 3.18 10.10 11.90
CA PRO A 83 4.00 9.01 12.41
C PRO A 83 3.61 7.67 11.78
N GLN A 84 4.62 6.84 11.47
CA GLN A 84 4.48 5.58 10.72
C GLN A 84 3.36 4.69 11.26
N GLU A 85 3.29 4.52 12.59
CA GLU A 85 2.27 3.74 13.27
C GLU A 85 0.83 4.19 12.94
N ILE A 86 0.62 5.49 12.74
CA ILE A 86 -0.68 6.07 12.40
C ILE A 86 -1.00 5.81 10.93
N GLU A 87 -0.03 5.95 10.02
CA GLU A 87 -0.23 5.65 8.60
C GLU A 87 -0.52 4.15 8.38
N VAL A 88 0.26 3.27 9.00
CA VAL A 88 0.04 1.82 8.96
C VAL A 88 -1.34 1.47 9.50
N ARG A 89 -1.72 2.02 10.66
CA ARG A 89 -3.06 1.79 11.22
C ARG A 89 -4.16 2.23 10.26
N ASN A 90 -4.02 3.38 9.60
CA ASN A 90 -5.04 3.90 8.67
C ASN A 90 -5.16 3.09 7.37
N MET A 91 -4.05 2.49 6.94
CA MET A 91 -3.99 1.62 5.78
C MET A 91 -4.74 0.30 6.03
N ILE A 92 -4.56 -0.30 7.21
CA ILE A 92 -5.17 -1.60 7.61
C ILE A 92 -6.61 -1.43 8.13
N ILE A 93 -7.43 -0.67 7.39
CA ILE A 93 -8.86 -0.42 7.68
C ILE A 93 -9.73 -0.60 6.43
N LYS A 94 -9.17 -0.50 5.22
CA LYS A 94 -9.94 -0.40 3.97
C LYS A 94 -9.90 -1.66 3.11
N ASN A 95 -10.86 -2.57 3.24
CA ASN A 95 -10.95 -3.70 2.31
C ASN A 95 -11.55 -3.30 0.94
N PRO A 96 -11.20 -4.00 -0.16
CA PRO A 96 -10.19 -5.07 -0.29
C PRO A 96 -8.76 -4.53 -0.58
N LEU A 97 -7.88 -4.51 0.42
CA LEU A 97 -6.53 -3.92 0.30
C LEU A 97 -5.63 -4.67 -0.69
N ASP A 98 -5.74 -5.99 -0.72
CA ASP A 98 -5.00 -6.85 -1.66
C ASP A 98 -5.31 -6.49 -3.11
N GLN A 99 -6.60 -6.33 -3.44
CA GLN A 99 -7.05 -5.97 -4.78
C GLN A 99 -6.64 -4.54 -5.14
N TYR A 100 -6.74 -3.59 -4.22
CA TYR A 100 -6.26 -2.23 -4.45
C TYR A 100 -4.76 -2.19 -4.65
N PHE A 101 -3.99 -2.94 -3.87
CA PHE A 101 -2.55 -3.01 -4.06
C PHE A 101 -2.18 -3.59 -5.44
N ILE A 102 -2.79 -4.73 -5.83
CA ILE A 102 -2.57 -5.33 -7.16
C ILE A 102 -2.93 -4.36 -8.29
N LYS A 103 -4.11 -3.72 -8.21
CA LYS A 103 -4.55 -2.74 -9.21
C LYS A 103 -3.58 -1.55 -9.29
N GLY A 104 -3.09 -1.07 -8.15
CA GLY A 104 -2.09 -0.02 -8.10
C GLY A 104 -0.78 -0.41 -8.76
N LEU A 105 -0.30 -1.64 -8.51
CA LEU A 105 0.90 -2.16 -9.19
C LEU A 105 0.71 -2.22 -10.71
N LYS A 106 -0.47 -2.61 -11.20
CA LYS A 106 -0.78 -2.59 -12.64
C LYS A 106 -0.78 -1.17 -13.21
N VAL A 107 -1.38 -0.20 -12.51
CA VAL A 107 -1.34 1.23 -12.89
C VAL A 107 0.11 1.71 -13.03
N LEU A 108 1.00 1.23 -12.17
CA LEU A 108 2.42 1.57 -12.19
C LEU A 108 3.28 0.72 -13.16
N GLY A 109 2.68 -0.23 -13.89
CA GLY A 109 3.41 -1.14 -14.79
C GLY A 109 4.35 -2.11 -14.07
N LEU A 110 4.06 -2.44 -12.80
CA LEU A 110 4.87 -3.30 -11.93
C LEU A 110 4.31 -4.71 -11.75
N SER A 111 3.13 -4.97 -12.31
CA SER A 111 2.47 -6.26 -12.35
C SER A 111 1.74 -6.41 -13.69
N GLU A 112 1.71 -7.62 -14.23
CA GLU A 112 0.83 -8.02 -15.33
C GLU A 112 -0.64 -8.09 -14.88
#